data_AF-A0A976IC46-F1
#
_entry.id   AF-A0A976IC46-F1
#
_cell.length_a   1.000
_cell.length_b   1.000
_cell.length_c   1.000
_cell.angle_alpha   90.00
_cell.angle_beta   90.00
_cell.angle_gamma   90.00
#
_symmetry.space_group_name_H-M   'P 1'
#
loop_
_entity.id
_entity.type
_entity.pdbx_description
1 polymer ?
#
loop_
_entity_poly.entity_id
_entity_poly.type
_entity_poly.pdbx_seq_one_letter_code
_entity_poly.pdbx_strand_id
1 'polypeptide(L)'
;MAEELLSESDGAVYAFAGVMLALYVVPATLFTIYRVVRTPSKVRSRGFALHLALLAVGVSSLWRCLSALQSVDTSGVFDPYDILGVSESTSIREIKKAFRELGRQLHPDKNLDNPLATAQFARVTKAYEALTNPKSIENFRKYGHPDGHQSMLMGVAFGSWVRGTSSSTGSAVVLLYFSIIFASLAYLVYWLRQRAGRSDRTRVSRATLASFVDALSEKMSVHDLVELLLSCDEMAGAAAGIVPEAQNSAQLRVKTHEKFAKKLEAAKALPSEVISRIRKHPNPVARENMLALYQFLRRDKLRSVSRPSWVESRFQKVLLELPFLVDIFSKMAAEQLVKRAYSAMPLVRALALLSSIGQGSMVPDEAALRAQNERLAATNGQLPRLELKDTTLVVLDESRILPGDWLTLETTLERQHVEINKRAGLAATVYDHVDPKSPFRKEHVWFLVIDKRTGRLYSAWKCFDLSQHVVEKSGFLGPEMPGKYELELRVVCPAYLDVHAKIDLSIVVENR
;
A
#
# COMPACT_ATOMS: atom_id res chain seq x y z
N MET A 1 -27.05 8.60 -47.07
CA MET A 1 -26.94 7.42 -46.21
C MET A 1 -28.22 7.38 -45.41
N ALA A 2 -29.05 6.36 -45.63
CA ALA A 2 -30.32 6.21 -44.91
C ALA A 2 -30.04 6.07 -43.40
N GLU A 3 -30.64 6.95 -42.59
CA GLU A 3 -30.66 6.81 -41.14
C GLU A 3 -31.60 5.64 -40.82
N GLU A 4 -31.02 4.47 -40.60
CA GLU A 4 -31.73 3.27 -40.18
C GLU A 4 -32.25 3.52 -38.76
N LEU A 5 -33.57 3.71 -38.64
CA LEU A 5 -34.20 4.00 -37.35
C LEU A 5 -34.05 2.81 -36.40
N LEU A 6 -33.54 3.09 -35.21
CA LEU A 6 -33.22 2.07 -34.22
C LEU A 6 -34.49 1.50 -33.60
N SER A 7 -34.53 0.18 -33.44
CA SER A 7 -35.59 -0.51 -32.70
C SER A 7 -35.71 0.06 -31.28
N GLU A 8 -36.93 0.06 -30.68
CA GLU A 8 -37.14 0.39 -29.26
C GLU A 8 -36.16 -0.35 -28.33
N SER A 9 -35.84 -1.59 -28.71
CA SER A 9 -34.94 -2.46 -27.98
C SER A 9 -33.46 -2.02 -28.04
N ASP A 10 -33.08 -1.31 -29.11
CA ASP A 10 -31.77 -0.66 -29.25
C ASP A 10 -31.77 0.71 -28.56
N GLY A 11 -32.89 1.46 -28.62
CA GLY A 11 -33.07 2.70 -27.86
C GLY A 11 -32.88 2.51 -26.35
N ALA A 12 -33.42 1.44 -25.78
CA ALA A 12 -33.20 1.08 -24.37
C ALA A 12 -31.72 0.81 -24.04
N VAL A 13 -30.96 0.22 -24.97
CA VAL A 13 -29.52 -0.06 -24.82
C VAL A 13 -28.73 1.24 -24.83
N TYR A 14 -29.01 2.14 -25.77
CA TYR A 14 -28.36 3.45 -25.85
C TYR A 14 -28.71 4.34 -24.64
N ALA A 15 -29.93 4.26 -24.12
CA ALA A 15 -30.33 4.97 -22.91
C ALA A 15 -29.54 4.49 -21.69
N PHE A 16 -29.47 3.17 -21.49
CA PHE A 16 -28.69 2.56 -20.41
C PHE A 16 -27.20 2.89 -20.53
N ALA A 17 -26.61 2.70 -21.72
CA ALA A 17 -25.21 3.00 -21.98
C ALA A 17 -24.90 4.50 -21.78
N GLY A 18 -25.81 5.38 -22.20
CA GLY A 18 -25.71 6.82 -22.00
C GLY A 18 -25.65 7.21 -20.52
N VAL A 19 -26.52 6.63 -19.69
CA VAL A 19 -26.50 6.86 -18.23
C VAL A 19 -25.20 6.35 -17.61
N MET A 20 -24.74 5.14 -17.97
CA MET A 20 -23.49 4.58 -17.45
C MET A 20 -22.26 5.40 -17.86
N LEU A 21 -22.24 5.88 -19.11
CA LEU A 21 -21.19 6.78 -19.59
C LEU A 21 -21.24 8.13 -18.88
N ALA A 22 -22.42 8.69 -18.63
CA ALA A 22 -22.57 9.95 -17.89
C ALA A 22 -22.09 9.85 -16.44
N LEU A 23 -22.37 8.73 -15.76
CA LEU A 23 -21.87 8.44 -14.41
C LEU A 23 -20.34 8.39 -14.33
N TYR A 24 -19.66 8.09 -15.44
CA TYR A 24 -18.20 8.18 -15.53
C TYR A 24 -17.70 9.56 -15.96
N VAL A 25 -18.26 10.10 -17.05
CA VAL A 25 -17.80 11.34 -17.70
C VAL A 25 -17.97 12.54 -16.78
N VAL A 26 -19.09 12.68 -16.09
CA VAL A 26 -19.38 13.86 -15.25
C VAL A 26 -18.43 13.97 -14.05
N PRO A 27 -18.21 12.92 -13.23
CA PRO A 27 -17.20 12.99 -12.17
C PRO A 27 -15.77 13.17 -12.70
N ALA A 28 -15.44 12.55 -13.84
CA ALA A 28 -14.10 12.64 -14.42
C ALA A 28 -13.77 14.03 -15.00
N THR A 29 -14.75 14.73 -15.60
CA THR A 29 -14.58 16.13 -16.01
C THR A 29 -14.39 17.03 -14.80
N LEU A 30 -15.20 16.89 -13.75
CA LEU A 30 -15.06 17.64 -12.50
C LEU A 30 -13.69 17.42 -11.84
N PHE A 31 -13.21 16.18 -11.79
CA PHE A 31 -11.87 15.86 -11.29
C PHE A 31 -10.76 16.53 -12.13
N THR A 32 -10.92 16.54 -13.45
CA THR A 32 -9.96 17.18 -14.38
C THR A 32 -9.89 18.68 -14.12
N ILE A 33 -11.05 19.36 -14.05
CA ILE A 33 -11.15 20.80 -13.77
C ILE A 33 -10.52 21.11 -12.41
N TYR A 34 -10.93 20.39 -11.37
CA TYR A 34 -10.39 20.56 -10.02
C TYR A 34 -8.86 20.43 -9.98
N ARG A 35 -8.31 19.42 -10.65
CA ARG A 35 -6.87 19.14 -10.64
C ARG A 35 -6.05 20.18 -11.40
N VAL A 36 -6.58 20.70 -12.52
CA VAL A 36 -5.98 21.78 -13.30
C VAL A 36 -5.95 23.08 -12.49
N VAL A 37 -7.04 23.42 -11.81
CA VAL A 37 -7.15 24.65 -11.01
C VAL A 37 -6.29 24.60 -9.74
N ARG A 38 -6.33 23.48 -8.98
CA ARG A 38 -5.70 23.42 -7.64
C ARG A 38 -4.28 22.88 -7.64
N THR A 39 -3.88 22.08 -8.64
CA THR A 39 -2.58 21.38 -8.65
C THR A 39 -1.93 21.28 -10.05
N PRO A 40 -1.60 22.41 -10.69
CA PRO A 40 -1.12 22.46 -12.08
C PRO A 40 0.18 21.67 -12.32
N SER A 41 1.07 21.55 -11.33
CA SER A 41 2.34 20.80 -11.45
C SER A 41 2.16 19.30 -11.70
N LYS A 42 1.02 18.72 -11.30
CA LYS A 42 0.72 17.27 -11.45
C LYS A 42 -0.02 16.92 -12.74
N VAL A 43 -0.29 17.90 -13.60
CA VAL A 43 -0.98 17.75 -14.90
C VAL A 43 -0.05 17.08 -15.93
N ARG A 44 1.27 17.23 -15.81
CA ARG A 44 2.26 16.62 -16.74
C ARG A 44 2.55 15.13 -16.49
N SER A 45 1.82 14.47 -15.59
CA SER A 45 2.05 13.06 -15.27
C SER A 45 1.48 12.12 -16.34
N ARG A 46 2.17 11.01 -16.64
CA ARG A 46 1.71 9.98 -17.60
C ARG A 46 0.31 9.45 -17.29
N GLY A 47 -0.01 9.29 -16.00
CA GLY A 47 -1.35 8.85 -15.57
C GLY A 47 -2.44 9.88 -15.84
N PHE A 48 -2.13 11.18 -15.79
CA PHE A 48 -3.10 12.22 -16.14
C PHE A 48 -3.35 12.29 -17.65
N ALA A 49 -2.32 12.08 -18.47
CA ALA A 49 -2.49 11.98 -19.92
C ALA A 49 -3.41 10.81 -20.32
N LEU A 50 -3.23 9.64 -19.69
CA LEU A 50 -4.12 8.48 -19.89
C LEU A 50 -5.56 8.79 -19.48
N HIS A 51 -5.75 9.44 -18.32
CA HIS A 51 -7.08 9.87 -17.86
C HIS A 51 -7.76 10.80 -18.88
N LEU A 52 -7.02 11.78 -19.42
CA LEU A 52 -7.55 12.70 -20.42
C LEU A 52 -7.96 11.99 -21.72
N ALA A 53 -7.17 11.00 -22.18
CA ALA A 53 -7.51 10.19 -23.34
C ALA A 53 -8.78 9.36 -23.11
N LEU A 54 -8.92 8.71 -21.94
CA LEU A 54 -10.12 7.96 -21.58
C LEU A 54 -11.35 8.86 -21.45
N LEU A 55 -11.18 10.09 -20.93
CA LEU A 55 -12.25 11.07 -20.86
C LEU A 55 -12.74 11.50 -22.25
N ALA A 56 -11.82 11.74 -23.19
CA ALA A 56 -12.18 12.08 -24.57
C ALA A 56 -12.95 10.94 -25.28
N VAL A 57 -12.52 9.69 -25.07
CA VAL A 57 -13.25 8.50 -25.55
C VAL A 57 -14.63 8.39 -24.90
N GLY A 58 -14.73 8.65 -23.58
CA GLY A 58 -16.00 8.64 -22.86
C GLY A 58 -16.98 9.70 -23.37
N VAL A 59 -16.52 10.93 -23.56
CA VAL A 59 -17.32 12.05 -24.07
C VAL A 59 -17.78 11.79 -25.51
N SER A 60 -16.88 11.34 -26.39
CA SER A 60 -17.26 11.01 -27.78
C SER A 60 -18.25 9.85 -27.86
N SER A 61 -18.12 8.84 -26.99
CA SER A 61 -19.05 7.71 -26.93
C SER A 61 -20.41 8.13 -26.37
N LEU A 62 -20.44 9.00 -25.34
CA LEU A 62 -21.65 9.57 -24.79
C LEU A 62 -22.39 10.42 -25.83
N TRP A 63 -21.65 11.24 -26.59
CA TRP A 63 -22.20 12.02 -27.68
C TRP A 63 -22.87 11.15 -28.74
N ARG A 64 -22.22 10.05 -29.14
CA ARG A 64 -22.80 9.07 -30.08
C ARG A 64 -24.05 8.40 -29.55
N CYS A 65 -24.10 8.08 -28.25
CA CYS A 65 -25.29 7.50 -27.64
C CYS A 65 -26.44 8.52 -27.61
N LEU A 66 -26.14 9.78 -27.29
CA LEU A 66 -27.16 10.83 -27.24
C LEU A 66 -27.72 11.16 -28.63
N SER A 67 -26.86 11.19 -29.66
CA SER A 67 -27.32 11.36 -31.05
C SER A 67 -28.15 10.18 -31.52
N ALA A 68 -27.80 8.95 -31.13
CA ALA A 68 -28.58 7.75 -31.45
C ALA A 68 -29.94 7.71 -30.74
N LEU A 69 -30.05 8.29 -29.53
CA LEU A 69 -31.33 8.39 -28.81
C LEU A 69 -32.31 9.37 -29.48
N GLN A 70 -31.80 10.38 -30.20
CA GLN A 70 -32.64 11.33 -30.92
C GLN A 70 -33.32 10.71 -32.16
N SER A 71 -32.80 9.58 -32.66
CA SER A 71 -33.36 8.84 -33.80
C SER A 71 -34.24 7.65 -33.38
N VAL A 72 -34.59 7.51 -32.10
CA VAL A 72 -35.49 6.45 -31.60
C VAL A 72 -36.94 6.91 -31.73
N ASP A 73 -37.80 6.08 -32.33
CA ASP A 73 -39.25 6.30 -32.36
C ASP A 73 -39.83 6.08 -30.94
N THR A 74 -40.33 7.14 -30.31
CA THR A 74 -40.77 7.20 -28.90
C THR A 74 -42.29 7.20 -28.75
N SER A 75 -43.01 6.69 -29.74
CA SER A 75 -44.46 6.51 -29.68
C SER A 75 -44.83 5.34 -28.75
N GLY A 76 -44.43 5.45 -27.49
CA GLY A 76 -44.55 4.46 -26.43
C GLY A 76 -45.90 4.57 -25.73
N VAL A 77 -46.92 3.96 -26.35
CA VAL A 77 -48.03 3.14 -25.81
C VAL A 77 -48.79 2.76 -27.08
N PHE A 78 -48.92 1.46 -27.37
CA PHE A 78 -49.73 1.02 -28.51
C PHE A 78 -51.21 1.18 -28.15
N ASP A 79 -51.76 2.37 -28.40
CA ASP A 79 -53.20 2.61 -28.32
C ASP A 79 -53.80 2.56 -29.74
N PRO A 80 -54.56 1.50 -30.08
CA PRO A 80 -55.14 1.36 -31.40
C PRO A 80 -56.20 2.42 -31.72
N TYR A 81 -56.82 3.05 -30.72
CA TYR A 81 -57.79 4.13 -30.91
C TYR A 81 -57.09 5.43 -31.31
N ASP A 82 -56.01 5.79 -30.61
CA ASP A 82 -55.18 6.96 -30.95
C ASP A 82 -54.47 6.80 -32.30
N ILE A 83 -53.95 5.60 -32.61
CA ILE A 83 -53.26 5.33 -33.89
C ILE A 83 -54.21 5.48 -35.08
N LEU A 84 -55.49 5.12 -34.91
CA LEU A 84 -56.51 5.25 -35.96
C LEU A 84 -57.26 6.59 -35.89
N GLY A 85 -57.05 7.40 -34.85
CA GLY A 85 -57.73 8.68 -34.63
C GLY A 85 -59.24 8.53 -34.36
N VAL A 86 -59.66 7.44 -33.71
CA VAL A 86 -61.07 7.11 -33.45
C VAL A 86 -61.35 6.98 -31.96
N SER A 87 -62.59 7.22 -31.53
CA SER A 87 -62.97 7.08 -30.11
C SER A 87 -63.18 5.61 -29.72
N GLU A 88 -63.04 5.30 -28.43
CA GLU A 88 -63.33 3.95 -27.91
C GLU A 88 -64.79 3.49 -28.16
N SER A 89 -65.72 4.44 -28.31
CA SER A 89 -67.14 4.19 -28.60
C SER A 89 -67.48 4.05 -30.09
N THR A 90 -66.48 4.14 -30.97
CA THR A 90 -66.69 4.19 -32.43
C THR A 90 -67.09 2.82 -32.99
N SER A 91 -68.01 2.81 -33.96
CA SER A 91 -68.51 1.58 -34.57
C SER A 91 -67.48 0.93 -35.52
N ILE A 92 -67.54 -0.40 -35.70
CA ILE A 92 -66.65 -1.14 -36.61
C ILE A 92 -66.69 -0.57 -38.05
N ARG A 93 -67.81 0.01 -38.47
CA ARG A 93 -67.95 0.63 -39.80
C ARG A 93 -67.08 1.89 -39.94
N GLU A 94 -66.99 2.68 -38.87
CA GLU A 94 -66.17 3.90 -38.82
C GLU A 94 -64.69 3.58 -38.65
N ILE A 95 -64.34 2.55 -37.87
CA ILE A 95 -62.95 2.03 -37.75
C ILE A 95 -62.43 1.58 -39.13
N LYS A 96 -63.26 0.86 -39.90
CA LYS A 96 -62.94 0.48 -41.29
C LYS A 96 -62.78 1.67 -42.22
N LYS A 97 -63.52 2.76 -41.99
CA LYS A 97 -63.42 3.99 -42.78
C LYS A 97 -62.11 4.72 -42.48
N ALA A 98 -61.80 4.92 -41.20
CA ALA A 98 -60.55 5.54 -40.75
C ALA A 98 -59.31 4.79 -41.25
N PHE A 99 -59.31 3.45 -41.14
CA PHE A 99 -58.23 2.62 -41.68
C PHE A 99 -58.05 2.79 -43.20
N ARG A 100 -59.12 2.87 -43.99
CA ARG A 100 -59.03 3.08 -45.45
C ARG A 100 -58.50 4.47 -45.81
N GLU A 101 -58.81 5.48 -45.02
CA GLU A 101 -58.32 6.84 -45.21
C GLU A 101 -56.82 6.93 -44.88
N LEU A 102 -56.41 6.45 -43.70
CA LEU A 102 -55.01 6.41 -43.27
C LEU A 102 -54.16 5.48 -44.16
N GLY A 103 -54.68 4.31 -44.54
CA GLY A 103 -53.99 3.36 -45.41
C GLY A 103 -53.73 3.91 -46.81
N ARG A 104 -54.56 4.83 -47.32
CA ARG A 104 -54.31 5.53 -48.59
C ARG A 104 -53.26 6.64 -48.45
N GLN A 105 -53.21 7.30 -47.30
CA GLN A 105 -52.25 8.36 -47.01
C GLN A 105 -50.85 7.81 -46.72
N LEU A 106 -50.77 6.64 -46.08
CA LEU A 106 -49.51 6.03 -45.62
C LEU A 106 -49.04 4.85 -46.48
N HIS A 107 -49.65 4.61 -47.65
CA HIS A 107 -49.31 3.46 -48.50
C HIS A 107 -47.84 3.54 -48.98
N PRO A 108 -47.04 2.46 -48.85
CA PRO A 108 -45.62 2.47 -49.22
C PRO A 108 -45.41 2.82 -50.70
N ASP A 109 -46.27 2.34 -51.60
CA ASP A 109 -46.18 2.67 -53.04
C ASP A 109 -46.40 4.15 -53.40
N LYS A 110 -47.06 4.92 -52.53
CA LYS A 110 -47.31 6.36 -52.77
C LYS A 110 -46.28 7.27 -52.08
N ASN A 111 -45.54 6.74 -51.11
CA ASN A 111 -44.61 7.47 -50.27
C ASN A 111 -43.21 6.85 -50.36
N LEU A 112 -42.71 6.67 -51.59
CA LEU A 112 -41.40 6.05 -51.88
C LEU A 112 -40.23 6.83 -51.26
N ASP A 113 -40.39 8.14 -51.06
CA ASP A 113 -39.37 9.02 -50.47
C ASP A 113 -39.36 8.99 -48.93
N ASN A 114 -40.38 8.40 -48.30
CA ASN A 114 -40.51 8.34 -46.85
C ASN A 114 -40.22 6.92 -46.33
N PRO A 115 -39.04 6.66 -45.74
CA PRO A 115 -38.70 5.34 -45.19
C PRO A 115 -39.62 4.91 -44.03
N LEU A 116 -40.36 5.86 -43.42
CA LEU A 116 -41.33 5.58 -42.36
C LEU A 116 -42.66 5.03 -42.87
N ALA A 117 -42.98 5.17 -44.16
CA ALA A 117 -44.29 4.81 -44.70
C ALA A 117 -44.63 3.33 -44.44
N THR A 118 -43.66 2.43 -44.63
CA THR A 118 -43.83 0.99 -44.37
C THR A 118 -44.08 0.68 -42.89
N ALA A 119 -43.33 1.32 -41.98
CA ALA A 119 -43.46 1.11 -40.54
C ALA A 119 -44.78 1.71 -40.00
N GLN A 120 -45.14 2.90 -40.45
CA GLN A 120 -46.40 3.56 -40.10
C GLN A 120 -47.61 2.81 -40.65
N PHE A 121 -47.53 2.29 -41.89
CA PHE A 121 -48.58 1.46 -42.48
C PHE A 121 -48.75 0.13 -41.73
N ALA A 122 -47.65 -0.53 -41.36
CA ALA A 122 -47.69 -1.74 -40.54
C ALA A 122 -48.33 -1.48 -39.17
N ARG A 123 -48.02 -0.33 -38.54
CA ARG A 123 -48.59 0.09 -37.26
C ARG A 123 -50.10 0.34 -37.35
N VAL A 124 -50.55 1.05 -38.40
CA VAL A 124 -51.97 1.32 -38.67
C VAL A 124 -52.73 0.02 -38.98
N THR A 125 -52.10 -0.91 -39.70
CA THR A 125 -52.66 -2.24 -39.97
C THR A 125 -52.82 -3.04 -38.68
N LYS A 126 -51.80 -3.04 -37.81
CA LYS A 126 -51.84 -3.68 -36.51
C LYS A 126 -52.91 -3.08 -35.59
N ALA A 127 -53.12 -1.76 -35.63
CA ALA A 127 -54.18 -1.09 -34.86
C ALA A 127 -55.58 -1.48 -35.37
N TYR A 128 -55.76 -1.58 -36.68
CA TYR A 128 -57.00 -2.06 -37.28
C TYR A 128 -57.31 -3.52 -36.90
N GLU A 129 -56.30 -4.38 -36.92
CA GLU A 129 -56.42 -5.78 -36.49
C GLU A 129 -56.78 -5.89 -34.99
N ALA A 130 -56.17 -5.06 -34.15
CA ALA A 130 -56.43 -5.00 -32.72
C ALA A 130 -57.91 -4.70 -32.39
N LEU A 131 -58.59 -3.88 -33.21
CA LEU A 131 -59.98 -3.49 -33.01
C LEU A 131 -61.01 -4.30 -33.82
N THR A 132 -60.56 -5.10 -34.80
CA THR A 132 -61.47 -5.83 -35.70
C THR A 132 -61.48 -7.34 -35.43
N ASN A 133 -60.34 -7.92 -35.01
CA ASN A 133 -60.22 -9.36 -34.80
C ASN A 133 -60.69 -9.74 -33.38
N PRO A 134 -61.67 -10.66 -33.22
CA PRO A 134 -62.19 -11.02 -31.90
C PRO A 134 -61.11 -11.50 -30.93
N LYS A 135 -60.09 -12.23 -31.41
CA LYS A 135 -58.98 -12.70 -30.57
C LYS A 135 -58.09 -11.54 -30.11
N SER A 136 -57.79 -10.60 -31.00
CA SER A 136 -56.94 -9.45 -30.71
C SER A 136 -57.64 -8.43 -29.79
N ILE A 137 -58.97 -8.27 -29.92
CA ILE A 137 -59.79 -7.46 -29.01
C ILE A 137 -59.79 -8.04 -27.60
N GLU A 138 -59.98 -9.37 -27.47
CA GLU A 138 -59.94 -10.05 -26.18
C GLU A 138 -58.56 -9.94 -25.53
N ASN A 139 -57.51 -10.15 -26.32
CA ASN A 139 -56.12 -9.98 -25.89
C ASN A 139 -55.81 -8.54 -25.44
N PHE A 140 -56.25 -7.54 -26.21
CA PHE A 140 -56.06 -6.14 -25.88
C PHE A 140 -56.80 -5.75 -24.60
N ARG A 141 -58.05 -6.21 -24.41
CA ARG A 141 -58.80 -5.98 -23.17
C ARG A 141 -58.20 -6.66 -21.95
N LYS A 142 -57.61 -7.84 -22.13
CA LYS A 142 -57.08 -8.66 -21.04
C LYS A 142 -55.63 -8.33 -20.67
N TYR A 143 -54.82 -7.91 -21.64
CA TYR A 143 -53.37 -7.73 -21.49
C TYR A 143 -52.86 -6.35 -21.94
N GLY A 144 -53.72 -5.48 -22.46
CA GLY A 144 -53.33 -4.16 -22.97
C GLY A 144 -52.56 -4.18 -24.31
N HIS A 145 -52.49 -5.33 -25.00
CA HIS A 145 -51.76 -5.49 -26.26
C HIS A 145 -52.45 -6.52 -27.19
N PRO A 146 -52.55 -6.29 -28.52
CA PRO A 146 -53.29 -7.18 -29.43
C PRO A 146 -52.73 -8.61 -29.54
N ASP A 147 -51.43 -8.77 -29.30
CA ASP A 147 -50.72 -10.06 -29.40
C ASP A 147 -50.87 -10.96 -28.15
N GLY A 148 -51.56 -10.49 -27.10
CA GLY A 148 -51.82 -11.26 -25.88
C GLY A 148 -50.84 -10.98 -24.74
N HIS A 149 -50.73 -11.93 -23.79
CA HIS A 149 -49.83 -11.83 -22.66
C HIS A 149 -48.38 -11.74 -23.14
N GLN A 150 -47.84 -10.53 -23.22
CA GLN A 150 -46.41 -10.34 -23.36
C GLN A 150 -45.80 -10.80 -22.03
N SER A 151 -45.04 -11.90 -22.07
CA SER A 151 -44.13 -12.17 -20.96
C SER A 151 -43.26 -10.92 -20.84
N MET A 152 -43.33 -10.26 -19.69
CA MET A 152 -42.32 -9.29 -19.28
C MET A 152 -41.04 -10.09 -19.05
N LEU A 153 -40.45 -10.60 -20.14
CA LEU A 153 -39.05 -10.95 -20.16
C LEU A 153 -38.38 -9.64 -19.77
N MET A 154 -37.91 -9.60 -18.53
CA MET A 154 -37.04 -8.54 -18.05
C MET A 154 -35.77 -8.64 -18.89
N GLY A 155 -35.88 -8.07 -20.10
CA GLY A 155 -34.89 -8.16 -21.14
C GLY A 155 -33.76 -7.29 -20.70
N VAL A 156 -32.67 -7.93 -20.25
CA VAL A 156 -31.39 -7.24 -20.13
C VAL A 156 -31.17 -6.50 -21.45
N ALA A 157 -30.89 -5.21 -21.39
CA ALA A 157 -30.70 -4.33 -22.53
C ALA A 157 -29.43 -4.74 -23.31
N PHE A 158 -29.50 -5.86 -24.02
CA PHE A 158 -28.53 -6.30 -25.02
C PHE A 158 -29.02 -5.82 -26.38
N GLY A 159 -28.12 -5.28 -27.21
CA GLY A 159 -28.48 -4.80 -28.55
C GLY A 159 -29.10 -5.90 -29.42
N SER A 160 -29.91 -5.50 -30.40
CA SER A 160 -30.51 -6.37 -31.40
C SER A 160 -29.50 -7.30 -32.09
N TRP A 161 -28.25 -6.84 -32.27
CA TRP A 161 -27.14 -7.62 -32.82
C TRP A 161 -26.73 -8.85 -31.97
N VAL A 162 -26.90 -8.81 -30.65
CA VAL A 162 -26.64 -9.94 -29.74
C VAL A 162 -27.80 -10.95 -29.75
N ARG A 163 -29.03 -10.44 -29.95
CA ARG A 163 -30.26 -11.25 -29.98
C ARG A 163 -30.53 -11.89 -31.34
N GLY A 164 -30.09 -11.26 -32.43
CA GLY A 164 -30.36 -11.68 -33.82
C GLY A 164 -29.29 -12.55 -34.47
N THR A 165 -28.16 -12.82 -33.80
CA THR A 165 -27.14 -13.73 -34.30
C THR A 165 -27.56 -15.19 -34.05
N SER A 166 -27.32 -16.07 -35.03
CA SER A 166 -27.54 -17.51 -34.89
C SER A 166 -26.92 -18.02 -33.58
N SER A 167 -27.58 -18.98 -32.93
CA SER A 167 -27.33 -19.44 -31.55
C SER A 167 -25.87 -19.75 -31.18
N SER A 168 -25.00 -19.99 -32.17
CA SER A 168 -23.56 -20.22 -31.99
C SER A 168 -22.70 -18.95 -31.92
N THR A 169 -23.10 -17.85 -32.57
CA THR A 169 -22.28 -16.62 -32.62
C THR A 169 -22.49 -15.74 -31.39
N GLY A 170 -23.74 -15.58 -30.93
CA GLY A 170 -24.05 -14.80 -29.72
C GLY A 170 -23.45 -15.39 -28.45
N SER A 171 -23.48 -16.72 -28.32
CA SER A 171 -22.87 -17.45 -27.20
C SER A 171 -21.34 -17.34 -27.20
N ALA A 172 -20.71 -17.36 -28.38
CA ALA A 172 -19.25 -17.18 -28.52
C ALA A 172 -18.78 -15.79 -28.07
N VAL A 173 -19.53 -14.72 -28.41
CA VAL A 173 -19.18 -13.34 -28.01
C VAL A 173 -19.25 -13.17 -26.48
N VAL A 174 -20.28 -13.74 -25.85
CA VAL A 174 -20.43 -13.70 -24.38
C VAL A 174 -19.30 -14.47 -23.68
N LEU A 175 -18.94 -15.66 -24.20
CA LEU A 175 -17.83 -16.45 -23.66
C LEU A 175 -16.49 -15.72 -23.82
N LEU A 176 -16.25 -15.08 -24.95
CA LEU A 176 -15.06 -14.26 -25.18
C LEU A 176 -15.00 -13.08 -24.20
N TYR A 177 -16.12 -12.39 -23.99
CA TYR A 177 -16.22 -11.27 -23.05
C TYR A 177 -15.87 -11.70 -21.62
N PHE A 178 -16.47 -12.77 -21.11
CA PHE A 178 -16.14 -13.29 -19.78
C PHE A 178 -14.69 -13.78 -19.70
N SER A 179 -14.18 -14.43 -20.75
CA SER A 179 -12.78 -14.88 -20.80
C SER A 179 -11.80 -13.71 -20.71
N ILE A 180 -12.05 -12.61 -21.40
CA ILE A 180 -11.23 -11.39 -21.32
C ILE A 180 -11.31 -10.76 -19.93
N ILE A 181 -12.49 -10.70 -19.32
CA ILE A 181 -12.65 -10.17 -17.96
C ILE A 181 -11.90 -11.02 -16.94
N PHE A 182 -12.08 -12.34 -16.95
CA PHE A 182 -11.39 -13.21 -16.01
C PHE A 182 -9.88 -13.21 -16.23
N ALA A 183 -9.42 -13.21 -17.48
CA ALA A 183 -7.99 -13.10 -17.78
C ALA A 183 -7.40 -11.76 -17.34
N SER A 184 -8.08 -10.65 -17.60
CA SER A 184 -7.63 -9.31 -17.18
C SER A 184 -7.67 -9.13 -15.66
N LEU A 185 -8.68 -9.68 -14.97
CA LEU A 185 -8.76 -9.69 -13.52
C LEU A 185 -7.66 -10.57 -12.91
N ALA A 186 -7.43 -11.78 -13.45
CA ALA A 186 -6.36 -12.67 -13.01
C ALA A 186 -4.98 -12.02 -13.21
N TYR A 187 -4.76 -11.37 -14.36
CA TYR A 187 -3.55 -10.59 -14.62
C TYR A 187 -3.42 -9.40 -13.67
N LEU A 188 -4.50 -8.66 -13.41
CA LEU A 188 -4.50 -7.54 -12.47
C LEU A 188 -4.17 -8.03 -11.06
N VAL A 189 -4.76 -9.13 -10.60
CA VAL A 189 -4.47 -9.74 -9.30
C VAL A 189 -3.02 -10.21 -9.24
N TYR A 190 -2.52 -10.87 -10.28
CA TYR A 190 -1.11 -11.28 -10.37
C TYR A 190 -0.18 -10.07 -10.31
N TRP A 191 -0.48 -9.02 -11.08
CA TRP A 191 0.29 -7.78 -11.14
C TRP A 191 0.23 -7.00 -9.82
N LEU A 192 -0.94 -6.91 -9.20
CA LEU A 192 -1.12 -6.30 -7.89
C LEU A 192 -0.39 -7.10 -6.82
N ARG A 193 -0.42 -8.43 -6.84
CA ARG A 193 0.35 -9.27 -5.92
C ARG A 193 1.86 -9.05 -6.08
N GLN A 194 2.32 -8.98 -7.33
CA GLN A 194 3.69 -8.62 -7.68
C GLN A 194 4.06 -7.20 -7.19
N ARG A 195 3.15 -6.23 -7.25
CA ARG A 195 3.40 -4.82 -6.90
C ARG A 195 3.16 -4.49 -5.42
N ALA A 196 2.25 -5.20 -4.75
CA ALA A 196 1.96 -5.09 -3.31
C ALA A 196 3.16 -5.55 -2.46
N GLY A 197 4.08 -6.32 -3.03
CA GLY A 197 5.38 -6.62 -2.44
C GLY A 197 6.44 -5.53 -2.61
N ARG A 198 6.17 -4.41 -3.30
CA ARG A 198 7.20 -3.46 -3.77
C ARG A 198 7.09 -2.03 -3.23
N SER A 199 6.13 -1.69 -2.36
CA SER A 199 5.90 -0.29 -1.99
C SER A 199 5.36 -0.11 -0.57
N ASP A 200 6.14 -0.46 0.43
CA ASP A 200 5.97 0.12 1.76
C ASP A 200 7.34 0.34 2.39
N ARG A 201 7.62 1.55 2.89
CA ARG A 201 8.93 1.90 3.47
C ARG A 201 9.26 1.12 4.75
N THR A 202 8.26 0.42 5.30
CA THR A 202 8.36 -0.48 6.45
C THR A 202 8.52 -1.95 6.04
N ARG A 203 8.45 -2.28 4.75
CA ARG A 203 8.54 -3.66 4.23
C ARG A 203 9.93 -3.92 3.66
N VAL A 204 10.74 -4.56 4.49
CA VAL A 204 12.00 -5.19 4.08
C VAL A 204 11.70 -6.44 3.26
N SER A 205 12.54 -6.71 2.27
CA SER A 205 12.55 -7.90 1.42
C SER A 205 12.51 -9.15 2.28
N ARG A 206 11.72 -10.14 1.87
CA ARG A 206 11.69 -11.44 2.54
C ARG A 206 13.08 -12.10 2.54
N ALA A 207 13.88 -11.86 1.51
CA ALA A 207 15.26 -12.34 1.43
C ALA A 207 16.14 -11.68 2.51
N THR A 208 16.02 -10.37 2.69
CA THR A 208 16.73 -9.65 3.76
C THR A 208 16.31 -10.15 5.14
N LEU A 209 15.01 -10.34 5.40
CA LEU A 209 14.54 -10.89 6.68
C LEU A 209 15.07 -12.32 6.93
N ALA A 210 15.07 -13.17 5.90
CA ALA A 210 15.67 -14.50 5.98
C ALA A 210 17.18 -14.41 6.31
N SER A 211 17.91 -13.55 5.60
CA SER A 211 19.35 -13.35 5.89
C SER A 211 19.61 -12.84 7.30
N PHE A 212 18.71 -12.05 7.88
CA PHE A 212 18.85 -11.61 9.26
C PHE A 212 18.67 -12.76 10.25
N VAL A 213 17.68 -13.62 10.03
CA VAL A 213 17.42 -14.78 10.88
C VAL A 213 18.56 -15.81 10.79
N ASP A 214 19.11 -16.00 9.60
CA ASP A 214 20.20 -16.94 9.32
C ASP A 214 21.54 -16.44 9.89
N ALA A 215 21.81 -15.13 9.80
CA ALA A 215 23.04 -14.53 10.31
C ALA A 215 23.01 -14.24 11.81
N LEU A 216 21.83 -14.29 12.45
CA LEU A 216 21.68 -14.02 13.88
C LEU A 216 22.44 -15.05 14.71
N SER A 217 23.52 -14.61 15.36
CA SER A 217 24.37 -15.42 16.22
C SER A 217 24.59 -14.74 17.58
N GLU A 218 24.80 -15.53 18.63
CA GLU A 218 24.97 -15.04 20.00
C GLU A 218 26.19 -14.13 20.17
N LYS A 219 27.25 -14.38 19.40
CA LYS A 219 28.52 -13.64 19.48
C LYS A 219 28.65 -12.52 18.44
N MET A 220 27.59 -12.23 17.68
CA MET A 220 27.59 -11.27 16.57
C MET A 220 28.15 -9.90 16.98
N SER A 221 29.28 -9.49 16.40
CA SER A 221 29.89 -8.20 16.70
C SER A 221 29.14 -7.04 16.02
N VAL A 222 29.39 -5.80 16.47
CA VAL A 222 28.84 -4.60 15.84
C VAL A 222 29.30 -4.49 14.37
N HIS A 223 30.52 -4.93 14.06
CA HIS A 223 31.03 -4.95 12.69
C HIS A 223 30.28 -5.96 11.82
N ASP A 224 30.01 -7.16 12.34
CA ASP A 224 29.26 -8.19 11.61
C ASP A 224 27.81 -7.72 11.38
N LEU A 225 27.22 -7.04 12.36
CA LEU A 225 25.89 -6.44 12.23
C LEU A 225 25.85 -5.38 11.12
N VAL A 226 26.80 -4.44 11.13
CA VAL A 226 26.85 -3.39 10.10
C VAL A 226 27.11 -4.00 8.72
N GLU A 227 27.99 -4.99 8.64
CA GLU A 227 28.26 -5.71 7.40
C GLU A 227 27.03 -6.39 6.82
N LEU A 228 26.28 -7.11 7.67
CA LEU A 228 25.00 -7.71 7.32
C LEU A 228 24.02 -6.64 6.78
N LEU A 229 23.79 -5.57 7.53
CA LEU A 229 22.83 -4.52 7.19
C LEU A 229 23.19 -3.79 5.89
N LEU A 230 24.49 -3.53 5.64
CA LEU A 230 24.95 -2.86 4.43
C LEU A 230 24.94 -3.77 3.19
N SER A 231 24.86 -5.09 3.40
CA SER A 231 24.80 -6.09 2.33
C SER A 231 23.38 -6.38 1.82
N CYS A 232 22.35 -5.84 2.48
CA CYS A 232 20.94 -6.08 2.20
C CYS A 232 20.46 -5.55 0.84
N ASP A 233 19.37 -6.13 0.35
CA ASP A 233 18.74 -5.78 -0.92
C ASP A 233 18.27 -4.30 -0.95
N GLU A 234 17.79 -3.78 0.17
CA GLU A 234 17.34 -2.39 0.35
C GLU A 234 18.48 -1.41 0.07
N MET A 235 19.68 -1.73 0.55
CA MET A 235 20.89 -0.95 0.33
C MET A 235 21.31 -0.94 -1.14
N ALA A 236 21.06 -2.03 -1.87
CA ALA A 236 21.25 -2.08 -3.32
C ALA A 236 20.18 -1.30 -4.11
N GLY A 237 18.99 -1.06 -3.52
CA GLY A 237 17.88 -0.31 -4.14
C GLY A 237 16.74 -1.20 -4.63
N ALA A 238 16.63 -2.39 -4.05
CA ALA A 238 15.74 -3.45 -4.50
C ALA A 238 14.23 -3.22 -4.29
N ALA A 239 13.79 -2.03 -3.84
CA ALA A 239 12.37 -1.68 -3.93
C ALA A 239 11.84 -1.74 -5.39
N ALA A 240 12.73 -1.74 -6.40
CA ALA A 240 12.39 -1.71 -7.82
C ALA A 240 12.87 -2.90 -8.68
N GLY A 241 13.46 -3.97 -8.12
CA GLY A 241 13.89 -5.12 -8.94
C GLY A 241 15.05 -4.85 -9.93
N ILE A 242 15.77 -3.74 -9.78
CA ILE A 242 16.94 -3.37 -10.59
C ILE A 242 18.23 -3.79 -9.85
N VAL A 243 18.31 -5.05 -9.44
CA VAL A 243 19.53 -5.62 -8.84
C VAL A 243 20.69 -5.70 -9.86
N PRO A 244 20.48 -6.06 -11.14
CA PRO A 244 21.60 -6.25 -12.07
C PRO A 244 22.37 -4.96 -12.36
N GLU A 245 21.69 -3.83 -12.54
CA GLU A 245 22.32 -2.59 -13.00
C GLU A 245 23.18 -1.93 -11.90
N ALA A 246 22.68 -1.92 -10.66
CA ALA A 246 23.43 -1.40 -9.52
C ALA A 246 24.69 -2.24 -9.24
N GLN A 247 24.57 -3.58 -9.29
CA GLN A 247 25.69 -4.50 -9.11
C GLN A 247 26.71 -4.37 -10.25
N ASN A 248 26.27 -4.37 -11.52
CA ASN A 248 27.14 -4.21 -12.68
C ASN A 248 27.90 -2.88 -12.63
N SER A 249 27.22 -1.78 -12.28
CA SER A 249 27.86 -0.47 -12.16
C SER A 249 28.89 -0.44 -11.03
N ALA A 250 28.61 -1.07 -9.88
CA ALA A 250 29.55 -1.17 -8.77
C ALA A 250 30.76 -2.03 -9.13
N GLN A 251 30.55 -3.09 -9.92
CA GLN A 251 31.59 -3.99 -10.39
C GLN A 251 32.57 -3.28 -11.34
N LEU A 252 32.07 -2.40 -12.22
CA LEU A 252 32.91 -1.53 -13.05
C LEU A 252 33.77 -0.55 -12.23
N ARG A 253 33.33 -0.20 -11.02
CA ARG A 253 34.02 0.74 -10.12
C ARG A 253 34.97 0.09 -9.10
N VAL A 254 35.13 -1.23 -9.09
CA VAL A 254 35.94 -1.95 -8.06
C VAL A 254 37.36 -1.37 -7.94
N LYS A 255 38.06 -1.13 -9.05
CA LYS A 255 39.41 -0.52 -9.04
C LYS A 255 39.43 0.86 -8.39
N THR A 256 38.37 1.64 -8.56
CA THR A 256 38.25 2.97 -7.94
C THR A 256 37.99 2.87 -6.44
N HIS A 257 37.15 1.91 -6.01
CA HIS A 257 36.88 1.63 -4.60
C HIS A 257 38.14 1.14 -3.88
N GLU A 258 38.95 0.27 -4.51
CA GLU A 258 40.22 -0.19 -3.94
C GLU A 258 41.24 0.95 -3.79
N LYS A 259 41.37 1.82 -4.79
CA LYS A 259 42.22 3.02 -4.70
C LYS A 259 41.76 3.91 -3.54
N PHE A 260 40.45 4.07 -3.37
CA PHE A 260 39.91 4.86 -2.27
C PHE A 260 40.16 4.20 -0.91
N ALA A 261 39.95 2.88 -0.78
CA ALA A 261 40.26 2.13 0.44
C ALA A 261 41.73 2.28 0.85
N LYS A 262 42.67 2.21 -0.10
CA LYS A 262 44.10 2.46 0.17
C LYS A 262 44.38 3.89 0.65
N LYS A 263 43.65 4.90 0.13
CA LYS A 263 43.76 6.28 0.64
C LYS A 263 43.27 6.39 2.09
N LEU A 264 42.18 5.71 2.44
CA LEU A 264 41.67 5.65 3.81
C LEU A 264 42.67 4.96 4.77
N GLU A 265 43.34 3.90 4.29
CA GLU A 265 44.41 3.20 5.00
C GLU A 265 45.61 4.11 5.26
N ALA A 266 46.09 4.79 4.22
CA ALA A 266 47.21 5.73 4.31
C ALA A 266 46.93 6.90 5.26
N ALA A 267 45.66 7.34 5.32
CA ALA A 267 45.22 8.38 6.26
C ALA A 267 45.07 7.89 7.72
N LYS A 268 45.33 6.60 8.00
CA LYS A 268 45.12 5.95 9.32
C LYS A 268 43.71 6.21 9.89
N ALA A 269 42.73 6.37 9.01
CA ALA A 269 41.36 6.69 9.40
C ALA A 269 40.58 5.46 9.88
N LEU A 270 40.94 4.28 9.35
CA LEU A 270 40.31 3.00 9.66
C LEU A 270 41.36 1.97 10.08
N PRO A 271 41.05 1.06 11.03
CA PRO A 271 41.89 -0.09 11.34
C PRO A 271 42.11 -0.98 10.12
N SER A 272 43.28 -1.60 10.01
CA SER A 272 43.63 -2.51 8.92
C SER A 272 42.66 -3.70 8.83
N GLU A 273 42.13 -4.16 9.96
CA GLU A 273 41.11 -5.22 10.01
C GLU A 273 39.85 -4.84 9.22
N VAL A 274 39.30 -3.64 9.46
CA VAL A 274 38.09 -3.15 8.79
C VAL A 274 38.33 -3.02 7.28
N ILE A 275 39.49 -2.51 6.88
CA ILE A 275 39.85 -2.40 5.46
C ILE A 275 39.99 -3.78 4.82
N SER A 276 40.56 -4.75 5.55
CA SER A 276 40.68 -6.13 5.07
C SER A 276 39.31 -6.78 4.85
N ARG A 277 38.35 -6.54 5.76
CA ARG A 277 36.95 -7.01 5.62
C ARG A 277 36.29 -6.40 4.39
N ILE A 278 36.40 -5.08 4.22
CA ILE A 278 35.86 -4.38 3.05
C ILE A 278 36.47 -4.94 1.75
N ARG A 279 37.78 -5.17 1.68
CA ARG A 279 38.43 -5.66 0.45
C ARG A 279 38.01 -7.08 0.10
N LYS A 280 37.84 -7.95 1.10
CA LYS A 280 37.50 -9.37 0.93
C LYS A 280 35.99 -9.62 0.70
N HIS A 281 35.13 -8.64 0.96
CA HIS A 281 33.69 -8.83 0.87
C HIS A 281 33.23 -9.19 -0.57
N PRO A 282 32.41 -10.24 -0.75
CA PRO A 282 32.03 -10.73 -2.08
C PRO A 282 31.15 -9.73 -2.84
N ASN A 283 30.21 -9.08 -2.15
CA ASN A 283 29.29 -8.13 -2.78
C ASN A 283 29.96 -6.77 -3.03
N PRO A 284 30.10 -6.30 -4.29
CA PRO A 284 30.70 -5.00 -4.62
C PRO A 284 29.89 -3.80 -4.10
N VAL A 285 28.57 -3.94 -4.01
CA VAL A 285 27.69 -2.87 -3.52
C VAL A 285 27.86 -2.68 -2.01
N ALA A 286 27.96 -3.78 -1.26
CA ALA A 286 28.25 -3.74 0.17
C ALA A 286 29.60 -3.06 0.45
N ARG A 287 30.63 -3.34 -0.36
CA ARG A 287 31.93 -2.66 -0.26
C ARG A 287 31.81 -1.14 -0.46
N GLU A 288 31.04 -0.72 -1.46
CA GLU A 288 30.76 0.68 -1.74
C GLU A 288 30.04 1.35 -0.56
N ASN A 289 29.02 0.69 -0.01
CA ASN A 289 28.24 1.18 1.13
C ASN A 289 29.08 1.29 2.42
N MET A 290 29.93 0.30 2.69
CA MET A 290 30.86 0.34 3.83
C MET A 290 31.83 1.51 3.71
N LEU A 291 32.44 1.71 2.54
CA LEU A 291 33.36 2.83 2.31
C LEU A 291 32.65 4.17 2.51
N ALA A 292 31.42 4.31 2.03
CA ALA A 292 30.63 5.52 2.23
C ALA A 292 30.29 5.79 3.70
N LEU A 293 29.85 4.75 4.44
CA LEU A 293 29.54 4.87 5.86
C LEU A 293 30.79 5.25 6.67
N TYR A 294 31.89 4.52 6.50
CA TYR A 294 33.11 4.76 7.27
C TYR A 294 33.77 6.10 6.94
N GLN A 295 33.66 6.57 5.69
CA GLN A 295 34.13 7.90 5.31
C GLN A 295 33.38 8.98 6.08
N PHE A 296 32.06 8.84 6.27
CA PHE A 296 31.26 9.79 7.02
C PHE A 296 31.56 9.74 8.52
N LEU A 297 31.57 8.54 9.11
CA LEU A 297 31.79 8.36 10.55
C LEU A 297 33.21 8.75 10.98
N ARG A 298 34.16 8.84 10.05
CA ARG A 298 35.54 9.31 10.30
C ARG A 298 35.85 10.64 9.58
N ARG A 299 34.83 11.45 9.27
CA ARG A 299 34.98 12.71 8.52
C ARG A 299 36.04 13.67 9.09
N ASP A 300 36.21 13.70 10.41
CA ASP A 300 37.17 14.59 11.08
C ASP A 300 38.63 14.22 10.78
N LYS A 301 38.92 12.92 10.67
CA LYS A 301 40.26 12.42 10.30
C LYS A 301 40.51 12.50 8.78
N LEU A 302 39.46 12.72 7.99
CA LEU A 302 39.47 12.63 6.53
C LEU A 302 39.28 13.98 5.82
N ARG A 303 39.49 15.11 6.52
CA ARG A 303 39.33 16.46 5.94
C ARG A 303 40.22 16.71 4.73
N SER A 304 41.42 16.11 4.68
CA SER A 304 42.39 16.25 3.59
C SER A 304 42.17 15.29 2.41
N VAL A 305 41.29 14.27 2.56
CA VAL A 305 41.07 13.27 1.52
C VAL A 305 39.92 13.71 0.61
N SER A 306 40.24 13.92 -0.67
CA SER A 306 39.23 14.25 -1.69
C SER A 306 38.13 13.18 -1.74
N ARG A 307 36.87 13.63 -1.59
CA ARG A 307 35.67 12.78 -1.61
C ARG A 307 35.21 12.57 -3.06
N PRO A 308 35.15 11.34 -3.56
CA PRO A 308 34.55 11.06 -4.86
C PRO A 308 33.05 11.37 -4.88
N SER A 309 32.53 11.82 -6.03
CA SER A 309 31.10 12.16 -6.18
C SER A 309 30.15 11.00 -5.91
N TRP A 310 30.56 9.76 -6.21
CA TRP A 310 29.77 8.56 -5.95
C TRP A 310 29.60 8.27 -4.45
N VAL A 311 30.56 8.67 -3.61
CA VAL A 311 30.50 8.47 -2.16
C VAL A 311 29.34 9.27 -1.57
N GLU A 312 29.15 10.51 -2.01
CA GLU A 312 28.09 11.39 -1.50
C GLU A 312 26.69 10.84 -1.81
N SER A 313 26.48 10.40 -3.06
CA SER A 313 25.21 9.80 -3.50
C SER A 313 24.88 8.53 -2.71
N ARG A 314 25.89 7.68 -2.45
CA ARG A 314 25.72 6.47 -1.63
C ARG A 314 25.54 6.78 -0.16
N PHE A 315 26.27 7.75 0.34
CA PHE A 315 26.23 8.16 1.72
C PHE A 315 24.81 8.61 2.11
N GLN A 316 24.18 9.49 1.33
CA GLN A 316 22.80 9.90 1.60
C GLN A 316 21.84 8.71 1.70
N LYS A 317 21.99 7.73 0.80
CA LYS A 317 21.17 6.52 0.81
C LYS A 317 21.43 5.66 2.05
N VAL A 318 22.69 5.37 2.36
CA VAL A 318 23.08 4.57 3.53
C VAL A 318 22.60 5.24 4.82
N LEU A 319 22.78 6.56 4.92
CA LEU A 319 22.37 7.33 6.07
C LEU A 319 20.86 7.19 6.29
N LEU A 320 20.06 7.33 5.23
CA LEU A 320 18.60 7.20 5.30
C LEU A 320 18.12 5.78 5.64
N GLU A 321 18.68 4.74 5.00
CA GLU A 321 18.16 3.36 5.11
C GLU A 321 18.67 2.62 6.35
N LEU A 322 19.92 2.87 6.78
CA LEU A 322 20.56 2.11 7.85
C LEU A 322 19.79 2.13 9.18
N PRO A 323 19.29 3.27 9.69
CA PRO A 323 18.53 3.30 10.94
C PRO A 323 17.23 2.49 10.88
N PHE A 324 16.56 2.47 9.73
CA PHE A 324 15.37 1.65 9.54
C PHE A 324 15.71 0.16 9.54
N LEU A 325 16.79 -0.25 8.86
CA LEU A 325 17.24 -1.63 8.87
C LEU A 325 17.67 -2.08 10.28
N VAL A 326 18.33 -1.22 11.06
CA VAL A 326 18.68 -1.53 12.46
C VAL A 326 17.44 -1.70 13.33
N ASP A 327 16.42 -0.84 13.20
CA ASP A 327 15.16 -0.99 13.96
C ASP A 327 14.43 -2.29 13.60
N ILE A 328 14.39 -2.64 12.30
CA ILE A 328 13.77 -3.88 11.83
C ILE A 328 14.54 -5.10 12.29
N PHE A 329 15.88 -5.07 12.20
CA PHE A 329 16.73 -6.11 12.75
C PHE A 329 16.50 -6.26 14.25
N SER A 330 16.40 -5.17 15.01
CA SER A 330 16.19 -5.20 16.46
C SER A 330 14.85 -5.87 16.83
N LYS A 331 13.77 -5.57 16.11
CA LYS A 331 12.47 -6.25 16.29
C LYS A 331 12.55 -7.74 15.99
N MET A 332 13.14 -8.11 14.86
CA MET A 332 13.31 -9.51 14.51
C MET A 332 14.20 -10.24 15.51
N ALA A 333 15.32 -9.62 15.94
CA ALA A 333 16.25 -10.18 16.90
C ALA A 333 15.58 -10.37 18.27
N ALA A 334 14.79 -9.41 18.74
CA ALA A 334 14.02 -9.55 19.98
C ALA A 334 13.16 -10.82 19.99
N GLU A 335 12.40 -11.07 18.92
CA GLU A 335 11.56 -12.28 18.82
C GLU A 335 12.39 -13.56 18.69
N GLN A 336 13.43 -13.57 17.84
CA GLN A 336 14.22 -14.77 17.57
C GLN A 336 15.14 -15.17 18.73
N LEU A 337 15.70 -14.19 19.46
CA LEU A 337 16.55 -14.45 20.62
C LEU A 337 15.75 -15.07 21.77
N VAL A 338 14.52 -14.60 22.02
CA VAL A 338 13.62 -15.20 23.00
C VAL A 338 13.26 -16.64 22.59
N LYS A 339 12.85 -16.86 21.34
CA LYS A 339 12.51 -18.20 20.83
C LYS A 339 13.67 -19.20 20.89
N ARG A 340 14.90 -18.75 20.65
CA ARG A 340 16.11 -19.59 20.67
C ARG A 340 16.78 -19.65 22.05
N ALA A 341 16.26 -18.95 23.07
CA ALA A 341 16.86 -18.85 24.40
C ALA A 341 18.32 -18.32 24.38
N TYR A 342 18.64 -17.39 23.47
CA TYR A 342 19.99 -16.84 23.29
C TYR A 342 20.25 -15.60 24.16
N SER A 343 21.51 -15.21 24.28
CA SER A 343 21.91 -13.96 24.93
C SER A 343 21.25 -12.73 24.29
N ALA A 344 20.89 -11.74 25.11
CA ALA A 344 20.41 -10.43 24.68
C ALA A 344 21.49 -9.59 23.95
N MET A 345 22.75 -10.02 23.96
CA MET A 345 23.89 -9.24 23.47
C MET A 345 23.75 -8.73 22.02
N PRO A 346 23.28 -9.51 21.03
CA PRO A 346 23.10 -9.01 19.66
C PRO A 346 22.06 -7.88 19.58
N LEU A 347 20.96 -7.99 20.35
CA LEU A 347 19.94 -6.96 20.42
C LEU A 347 20.46 -5.69 21.10
N VAL A 348 21.15 -5.83 22.23
CA VAL A 348 21.78 -4.68 22.94
C VAL A 348 22.78 -3.96 22.03
N ARG A 349 23.58 -4.71 21.25
CA ARG A 349 24.51 -4.14 20.26
C ARG A 349 23.78 -3.42 19.14
N ALA A 350 22.66 -3.95 18.65
CA ALA A 350 21.85 -3.29 17.62
C ALA A 350 21.23 -1.98 18.13
N LEU A 351 20.70 -1.97 19.36
CA LEU A 351 20.16 -0.75 19.98
C LEU A 351 21.26 0.29 20.24
N ALA A 352 22.43 -0.13 20.70
CA ALA A 352 23.59 0.75 20.88
C ALA A 352 24.16 1.28 19.55
N LEU A 353 24.10 0.49 18.49
CA LEU A 353 24.45 0.93 17.15
C LEU A 353 23.46 1.99 16.66
N LEU A 354 22.15 1.80 16.91
CA LEU A 354 21.13 2.77 16.57
C LEU A 354 21.41 4.13 17.24
N SER A 355 21.64 4.14 18.57
CA SER A 355 21.98 5.36 19.30
C SER A 355 23.28 6.00 18.79
N SER A 356 24.30 5.19 18.51
CA SER A 356 25.60 5.69 18.01
C SER A 356 25.46 6.35 16.64
N ILE A 357 24.74 5.71 15.70
CA ILE A 357 24.53 6.25 14.36
C ILE A 357 23.73 7.55 14.43
N GLY A 358 22.71 7.62 15.30
CA GLY A 358 21.94 8.84 15.56
C GLY A 358 22.82 10.03 15.97
N GLN A 359 23.94 9.75 16.64
CA GLN A 359 24.92 10.75 17.06
C GLN A 359 26.13 10.90 16.14
N GLY A 360 26.21 10.12 15.05
CA GLY A 360 27.28 10.18 14.04
C GLY A 360 28.51 9.32 14.33
N SER A 361 28.38 8.26 15.13
CA SER A 361 29.46 7.30 15.44
C SER A 361 29.01 5.83 15.23
N MET A 362 29.95 4.90 15.16
CA MET A 362 29.66 3.45 15.10
C MET A 362 29.46 2.82 16.48
N VAL A 363 30.06 3.44 17.49
CA VAL A 363 30.20 2.91 18.85
C VAL A 363 29.95 4.09 19.80
N PRO A 364 29.40 3.86 21.00
CA PRO A 364 29.35 4.87 22.05
C PRO A 364 30.79 5.23 22.48
N ASP A 365 31.41 6.20 21.82
CA ASP A 365 32.72 6.76 22.19
C ASP A 365 32.57 8.15 22.80
N GLU A 366 33.57 8.59 23.56
CA GLU A 366 33.54 9.90 24.23
C GLU A 366 33.31 11.06 23.24
N ALA A 367 33.82 10.93 22.01
CA ALA A 367 33.63 11.92 20.96
C ALA A 367 32.15 12.05 20.56
N ALA A 368 31.43 10.92 20.41
CA ALA A 368 30.01 10.94 20.10
C ALA A 368 29.18 11.50 21.26
N LEU A 369 29.55 11.18 22.51
CA LEU A 369 28.89 11.72 23.69
C LEU A 369 29.06 13.24 23.81
N ARG A 370 30.27 13.76 23.56
CA ARG A 370 30.52 15.21 23.49
C ARG A 370 29.67 15.87 22.39
N ALA A 371 29.65 15.30 21.19
CA ALA A 371 28.87 15.83 20.08
C ALA A 371 27.35 15.81 20.34
N GLN A 372 26.84 14.80 21.06
CA GLN A 372 25.46 14.75 21.52
C GLN A 372 25.15 15.91 22.49
N ASN A 373 25.99 16.08 23.50
CA ASN A 373 25.79 17.11 24.53
C ASN A 373 25.85 18.53 23.94
N GLU A 374 26.75 18.78 22.98
CA GLU A 374 26.84 20.04 22.24
C GLU A 374 25.55 20.34 21.44
N ARG A 375 24.99 19.33 20.76
CA ARG A 375 23.72 19.48 20.02
C ARG A 375 22.53 19.77 20.93
N LEU A 376 22.47 19.10 22.08
CA LEU A 376 21.42 19.31 23.07
C LEU A 376 21.51 20.72 23.67
N ALA A 377 22.72 21.18 24.01
CA ALA A 377 22.94 22.55 24.47
C ALA A 377 22.50 23.59 23.44
N ALA A 378 22.76 23.36 22.14
CA ALA A 378 22.35 24.28 21.07
C ALA A 378 20.82 24.35 20.86
N THR A 379 20.07 23.31 21.27
CA THR A 379 18.61 23.22 21.10
C THR A 379 17.84 23.48 22.39
N ASN A 380 18.52 23.88 23.48
CA ASN A 380 17.97 23.92 24.85
C ASN A 380 17.31 22.59 25.28
N GLY A 381 17.74 21.47 24.68
CA GLY A 381 17.29 20.14 25.03
C GLY A 381 18.03 19.59 26.24
N GLN A 382 17.38 18.69 26.99
CA GLN A 382 18.00 17.94 28.07
C GLN A 382 17.99 16.44 27.77
N LEU A 383 18.95 15.70 28.32
CA LEU A 383 18.96 14.25 28.20
C LEU A 383 17.80 13.63 28.98
N PRO A 384 17.09 12.65 28.41
CA PRO A 384 16.08 11.94 29.14
C PRO A 384 16.65 11.25 30.38
N ARG A 385 16.07 11.56 31.54
CA ARG A 385 16.29 10.81 32.78
C ARG A 385 15.14 9.85 32.96
N LEU A 386 15.46 8.55 32.89
CA LEU A 386 14.51 7.44 32.99
C LEU A 386 14.69 6.76 34.35
N GLU A 387 13.59 6.48 35.03
CA GLU A 387 13.56 5.74 36.29
C GLU A 387 12.45 4.67 36.22
N LEU A 388 12.68 3.53 36.88
CA LEU A 388 11.69 2.45 36.99
C LEU A 388 11.19 2.39 38.43
N LYS A 389 9.87 2.49 38.60
CA LYS A 389 9.19 2.42 39.90
C LYS A 389 8.16 1.32 39.91
N ASP A 390 7.80 0.89 41.12
CA ASP A 390 6.73 -0.09 41.38
C ASP A 390 6.88 -1.37 40.53
N THR A 391 8.12 -1.81 40.32
CA THR A 391 8.40 -3.00 39.51
C THR A 391 8.08 -4.25 40.30
N THR A 392 7.13 -5.04 39.81
CA THR A 392 6.72 -6.32 40.40
C THR A 392 6.73 -7.41 39.33
N LEU A 393 7.05 -8.63 39.76
CA LEU A 393 7.09 -9.81 38.91
C LEU A 393 6.32 -10.92 39.60
N VAL A 394 5.15 -11.26 39.07
CA VAL A 394 4.18 -12.16 39.72
C VAL A 394 3.57 -13.15 38.73
N VAL A 395 3.11 -14.28 39.22
CA VAL A 395 2.16 -15.16 38.54
C VAL A 395 0.76 -14.70 38.95
N LEU A 396 -0.16 -14.49 38.00
CA LEU A 396 -1.44 -13.84 38.31
C LEU A 396 -2.34 -14.71 39.21
N ASP A 397 -2.25 -16.03 39.08
CA ASP A 397 -3.16 -16.98 39.72
C ASP A 397 -2.53 -17.69 40.95
N GLU A 398 -1.22 -17.52 41.18
CA GLU A 398 -0.47 -18.27 42.19
C GLU A 398 0.58 -17.42 42.92
N SER A 399 0.83 -17.72 44.19
CA SER A 399 1.85 -17.03 44.99
C SER A 399 3.27 -17.59 44.79
N ARG A 400 3.38 -18.81 44.26
CA ARG A 400 4.64 -19.51 44.01
C ARG A 400 4.96 -19.45 42.53
N ILE A 401 6.24 -19.41 42.19
CA ILE A 401 6.71 -19.47 40.80
C ILE A 401 7.19 -20.90 40.55
N LEU A 402 6.52 -21.62 39.66
CA LEU A 402 6.90 -22.96 39.24
C LEU A 402 7.67 -22.91 37.91
N PRO A 403 8.39 -24.00 37.55
CA PRO A 403 9.18 -24.02 36.34
C PRO A 403 8.28 -24.00 35.09
N GLY A 404 8.58 -23.08 34.17
CA GLY A 404 7.82 -22.85 32.95
C GLY A 404 6.53 -22.04 33.11
N ASP A 405 6.32 -21.39 34.26
CA ASP A 405 5.15 -20.55 34.46
C ASP A 405 5.18 -19.27 33.63
N TRP A 406 3.99 -18.75 33.35
CA TRP A 406 3.83 -17.46 32.70
C TRP A 406 3.97 -16.33 33.73
N LEU A 407 5.10 -15.62 33.67
CA LEU A 407 5.40 -14.50 34.55
C LEU A 407 4.83 -13.21 33.97
N THR A 408 4.21 -12.41 34.83
CA THR A 408 3.71 -11.08 34.49
C THR A 408 4.55 -10.03 35.20
N LEU A 409 5.23 -9.20 34.41
CA LEU A 409 5.97 -8.04 34.88
C LEU A 409 5.09 -6.81 34.78
N GLU A 410 4.96 -6.08 35.87
CA GLU A 410 4.32 -4.77 35.94
C GLU A 410 5.34 -3.74 36.44
N THR A 411 5.50 -2.63 35.72
CA THR A 411 6.49 -1.59 36.05
C THR A 411 5.98 -0.22 35.60
N THR A 412 6.37 0.82 36.33
CA THR A 412 6.09 2.20 35.95
C THR A 412 7.38 2.88 35.48
N LEU A 413 7.40 3.29 34.23
CA LEU A 413 8.47 4.12 33.67
C LEU A 413 8.18 5.59 33.96
N GLU A 414 9.09 6.24 34.68
CA GLU A 414 9.03 7.68 34.98
C GLU A 414 10.12 8.46 34.25
N ARG A 415 9.71 9.55 33.60
CA ARG A 415 10.61 10.50 32.93
C ARG A 415 10.79 11.74 33.79
N GLN A 416 11.82 11.77 34.63
CA GLN A 416 12.07 12.86 35.59
C GLN A 416 12.30 14.23 34.94
N HIS A 417 12.73 14.25 33.67
CA HIS A 417 13.01 15.46 32.92
C HIS A 417 11.78 16.09 32.25
N VAL A 418 10.63 15.40 32.28
CA VAL A 418 9.37 15.88 31.70
C VAL A 418 8.50 16.43 32.82
N GLU A 419 7.92 17.60 32.61
CA GLU A 419 6.97 18.19 33.57
C GLU A 419 5.67 17.37 33.66
N ILE A 420 4.96 17.55 34.78
CA ILE A 420 3.70 16.88 35.05
C ILE A 420 2.68 17.17 33.93
N ASN A 421 2.08 16.08 33.41
CA ASN A 421 1.12 16.08 32.29
C ASN A 421 1.67 16.57 30.94
N LYS A 422 2.99 16.71 30.79
CA LYS A 422 3.61 16.96 29.48
C LYS A 422 4.12 15.65 28.86
N ARG A 423 4.42 15.73 27.56
CA ARG A 423 5.05 14.65 26.80
C ARG A 423 6.52 15.01 26.54
N ALA A 424 7.37 14.00 26.47
CA ALA A 424 8.76 14.15 26.06
C ALA A 424 8.84 14.80 24.66
N GLY A 425 9.87 15.63 24.49
CA GLY A 425 10.17 16.26 23.20
C GLY A 425 10.65 15.25 22.16
N LEU A 426 10.73 15.67 20.89
CA LEU A 426 11.36 14.85 19.86
C LEU A 426 12.87 14.80 20.08
N ALA A 427 13.49 13.66 19.78
CA ALA A 427 14.92 13.52 19.98
C ALA A 427 15.73 14.37 18.99
N ALA A 428 16.71 15.11 19.52
CA ALA A 428 17.62 15.90 18.71
C ALA A 428 18.76 15.01 18.18
N THR A 429 18.77 14.72 16.88
CA THR A 429 19.75 13.84 16.24
C THR A 429 20.35 14.48 14.99
N VAL A 430 21.45 13.91 14.48
CA VAL A 430 22.08 14.37 13.23
C VAL A 430 21.10 14.28 12.03
N TYR A 431 20.04 13.49 12.18
CA TYR A 431 19.05 13.21 11.15
C TYR A 431 17.94 14.26 11.03
N ASP A 432 17.79 15.18 11.97
CA ASP A 432 16.70 16.15 11.96
C ASP A 432 16.75 17.08 10.74
N HIS A 433 17.96 17.34 10.25
CA HIS A 433 18.19 18.12 9.03
C HIS A 433 18.14 17.29 7.75
N VAL A 434 18.13 15.95 7.86
CA VAL A 434 18.23 15.01 6.72
C VAL A 434 16.87 14.44 6.35
N ASP A 435 16.13 13.87 7.30
CA ASP A 435 14.79 13.32 7.06
C ASP A 435 13.86 13.52 8.28
N PRO A 436 12.82 14.35 8.14
CA PRO A 436 11.80 14.52 9.18
C PRO A 436 10.97 13.24 9.46
N LYS A 437 11.14 12.15 8.71
CA LYS A 437 10.48 10.85 8.93
C LYS A 437 11.41 9.77 9.48
N SER A 438 12.66 10.11 9.81
CA SER A 438 13.64 9.21 10.39
C SER A 438 13.11 8.49 11.65
N PRO A 439 13.46 7.21 11.90
CA PRO A 439 13.02 6.48 13.09
C PRO A 439 13.51 7.14 14.39
N PHE A 440 14.57 7.95 14.30
CA PHE A 440 15.09 8.74 15.42
C PHE A 440 14.17 9.87 15.88
N ARG A 441 13.26 10.35 15.02
CA ARG A 441 12.46 11.53 15.35
C ARG A 441 11.40 11.25 16.42
N LYS A 442 10.95 9.99 16.55
CA LYS A 442 10.05 9.58 17.62
C LYS A 442 10.87 8.85 18.68
N GLU A 443 11.06 9.50 19.82
CA GLU A 443 11.61 8.82 21.00
C GLU A 443 10.75 7.58 21.27
N HIS A 444 11.43 6.48 21.55
CA HIS A 444 10.81 5.23 21.92
C HIS A 444 11.79 4.52 22.84
N VAL A 445 11.27 3.63 23.67
CA VAL A 445 12.06 2.97 24.69
C VAL A 445 11.89 1.47 24.56
N TRP A 446 12.99 0.73 24.70
CA TRP A 446 13.00 -0.72 24.69
C TRP A 446 13.08 -1.25 26.11
N PHE A 447 12.16 -2.12 26.47
CA PHE A 447 12.23 -2.92 27.69
C PHE A 447 12.83 -4.27 27.36
N LEU A 448 13.78 -4.73 28.17
CA LEU A 448 14.51 -5.97 28.01
C LEU A 448 14.53 -6.69 29.36
N VAL A 449 14.07 -7.94 29.41
CA VAL A 449 14.17 -8.79 30.60
C VAL A 449 15.30 -9.80 30.35
N ILE A 450 16.38 -9.67 31.11
CA ILE A 450 17.64 -10.37 30.87
C ILE A 450 18.03 -11.15 32.13
N ASP A 451 18.49 -12.39 32.00
CA ASP A 451 19.17 -13.10 33.08
C ASP A 451 20.56 -12.49 33.30
N LYS A 452 20.88 -12.02 34.52
CA LYS A 452 22.18 -11.40 34.81
C LYS A 452 23.35 -12.38 34.70
N ARG A 453 23.12 -13.65 35.00
CA ARG A 453 24.18 -14.67 35.04
C ARG A 453 24.47 -15.21 33.66
N THR A 454 23.43 -15.54 32.90
CA THR A 454 23.57 -16.16 31.57
C THR A 454 23.53 -15.15 30.43
N GLY A 455 23.00 -13.95 30.67
CA GLY A 455 22.73 -12.97 29.64
C GLY A 455 21.54 -13.32 28.74
N ARG A 456 20.82 -14.41 29.02
CA ARG A 456 19.66 -14.89 28.23
C ARG A 456 18.55 -13.84 28.22
N LEU A 457 17.95 -13.62 27.05
CA LEU A 457 16.78 -12.76 26.90
C LEU A 457 15.49 -13.55 27.14
N TYR A 458 14.65 -13.09 28.08
CA TYR A 458 13.33 -13.66 28.34
C TYR A 458 12.22 -12.93 27.59
N SER A 459 12.29 -11.59 27.53
CA SER A 459 11.29 -10.78 26.84
C SER A 459 11.90 -9.46 26.40
N ALA A 460 11.39 -8.92 25.29
CA ALA A 460 11.75 -7.60 24.80
C ALA A 460 10.57 -6.97 24.04
N TRP A 461 10.23 -5.73 24.38
CA TRP A 461 9.18 -4.98 23.70
C TRP A 461 9.49 -3.49 23.65
N LYS A 462 8.71 -2.78 22.82
CA LYS A 462 8.93 -1.38 22.48
C LYS A 462 7.76 -0.54 22.97
N CYS A 463 8.07 0.47 23.78
CA CYS A 463 7.12 1.49 24.23
C CYS A 463 7.27 2.76 23.39
N PHE A 464 6.15 3.25 22.86
CA PHE A 464 6.08 4.49 22.09
C PHE A 464 5.41 5.63 22.85
N ASP A 465 4.93 5.38 24.07
CA ASP A 465 4.30 6.41 24.88
C ASP A 465 5.37 7.37 25.42
N LEU A 466 5.18 8.65 25.13
CA LEU A 466 6.06 9.77 25.49
C LEU A 466 5.62 10.47 26.79
N SER A 467 4.55 9.99 27.43
CA SER A 467 4.03 10.56 28.67
C SER A 467 5.06 10.46 29.81
N GLN A 468 4.97 11.36 30.79
CA GLN A 468 5.91 11.37 31.93
C GLN A 468 5.87 10.05 32.72
N HIS A 469 4.67 9.52 32.97
CA HIS A 469 4.43 8.26 33.66
C HIS A 469 3.80 7.28 32.68
N VAL A 470 4.40 6.10 32.52
CA VAL A 470 3.88 5.03 31.66
C VAL A 470 3.88 3.73 32.45
N VAL A 471 2.70 3.16 32.66
CA VAL A 471 2.56 1.83 33.27
C VAL A 471 2.64 0.78 32.16
N GLU A 472 3.60 -0.12 32.29
CA GLU A 472 3.84 -1.21 31.35
C GLU A 472 3.57 -2.54 32.04
N LYS A 473 2.76 -3.38 31.38
CA LYS A 473 2.46 -4.74 31.83
C LYS A 473 2.77 -5.71 30.71
N SER A 474 3.70 -6.64 30.96
CA SER A 474 4.21 -7.57 29.95
C SER A 474 4.35 -8.97 30.52
N GLY A 475 3.81 -9.95 29.79
CA GLY A 475 3.88 -11.36 30.15
C GLY A 475 4.95 -12.10 29.35
N PHE A 476 5.64 -13.04 29.98
CA PHE A 476 6.62 -13.92 29.31
C PHE A 476 6.78 -15.25 30.02
N LEU A 477 7.32 -16.24 29.30
CA LEU A 477 7.60 -17.57 29.86
C LEU A 477 8.82 -17.51 30.80
N GLY A 478 8.64 -17.94 32.05
CA GLY A 478 9.68 -17.98 33.07
C GLY A 478 10.71 -19.10 32.86
N PRO A 479 11.69 -19.22 33.77
CA PRO A 479 12.70 -20.27 33.70
C PRO A 479 12.10 -21.67 33.80
N GLU A 480 12.62 -22.62 33.01
CA GLU A 480 12.13 -24.01 32.96
C GLU A 480 12.70 -24.92 34.07
N MET A 481 13.73 -24.45 34.78
CA MET A 481 14.39 -25.22 35.84
C MET A 481 14.15 -24.57 37.20
N PRO A 482 13.99 -25.35 38.27
CA PRO A 482 13.91 -24.81 39.62
C PRO A 482 15.26 -24.22 40.03
N GLY A 483 15.24 -23.11 40.78
CA GLY A 483 16.44 -22.43 41.22
C GLY A 483 16.25 -20.95 41.52
N LYS A 484 17.32 -20.32 42.00
CA LYS A 484 17.37 -18.87 42.20
C LYS A 484 17.85 -18.20 40.92
N TYR A 485 17.09 -17.23 40.43
CA TYR A 485 17.42 -16.45 39.25
C TYR A 485 17.51 -14.97 39.60
N GLU A 486 18.51 -14.31 39.05
CA GLU A 486 18.63 -12.85 39.08
C GLU A 486 18.34 -12.32 37.68
N LEU A 487 17.17 -11.72 37.53
CA LEU A 487 16.76 -11.03 36.31
C LEU A 487 17.11 -9.55 36.43
N GLU A 488 17.42 -8.92 35.31
CA GLU A 488 17.57 -7.48 35.16
C GLU A 488 16.51 -7.02 34.16
N LEU A 489 15.65 -6.11 34.61
CA LEU A 489 14.82 -5.33 33.72
C LEU A 489 15.64 -4.12 33.27
N ARG A 490 16.04 -4.10 32.01
CA ARG A 490 16.80 -3.01 31.39
C ARG A 490 15.94 -2.25 30.41
N VAL A 491 15.98 -0.94 30.52
CA VAL A 491 15.23 -0.01 29.69
C VAL A 491 16.22 0.87 28.92
N VAL A 492 16.14 0.86 27.60
CA VAL A 492 17.13 1.50 26.71
C VAL A 492 16.42 2.48 25.77
N CYS A 493 16.91 3.73 25.71
CA CYS A 493 16.47 4.70 24.73
C CYS A 493 17.47 4.74 23.57
N PRO A 494 17.14 4.22 22.36
CA PRO A 494 18.07 4.15 21.25
C PRO A 494 18.23 5.48 20.50
N ALA A 495 17.55 6.55 20.92
CA ALA A 495 17.72 7.88 20.32
C ALA A 495 18.96 8.61 20.87
N TYR A 496 19.38 8.27 22.10
CA TYR A 496 20.45 8.94 22.83
C TYR A 496 21.50 7.94 23.30
N LEU A 497 22.74 8.38 23.36
CA LEU A 497 23.83 7.66 24.02
C LEU A 497 23.70 7.74 25.53
N ASP A 498 24.02 6.65 26.20
CA ASP A 498 24.04 6.48 27.67
C ASP A 498 22.71 6.70 28.39
N VAL A 499 21.59 6.76 27.68
CA VAL A 499 20.25 6.86 28.28
C VAL A 499 19.65 5.48 28.48
N HIS A 500 19.75 4.98 29.72
CA HIS A 500 19.19 3.70 30.13
C HIS A 500 18.77 3.72 31.60
N ALA A 501 17.82 2.87 31.96
CA ALA A 501 17.44 2.57 33.34
C ALA A 501 17.49 1.06 33.56
N LYS A 502 17.75 0.62 34.78
CA LYS A 502 17.76 -0.80 35.12
C LYS A 502 17.28 -1.04 36.54
N ILE A 503 16.66 -2.19 36.76
CA ILE A 503 16.30 -2.70 38.08
C ILE A 503 16.53 -4.21 38.13
N ASP A 504 17.10 -4.67 39.24
CA ASP A 504 17.37 -6.08 39.47
C ASP A 504 16.17 -6.73 40.17
N LEU A 505 15.79 -7.91 39.70
CA LEU A 505 14.65 -8.70 40.17
C LEU A 505 15.14 -10.10 40.53
N SER A 506 15.10 -10.43 41.82
CA SER A 506 15.42 -11.77 42.29
C SER A 506 14.16 -12.62 42.37
N ILE A 507 14.16 -13.77 41.69
CA ILE A 507 13.08 -14.74 41.76
C ILE A 507 13.58 -16.10 42.22
N VAL A 508 12.72 -16.84 42.90
CA VAL A 508 12.94 -18.22 43.30
C VAL A 508 11.92 -19.07 42.57
N VAL A 509 12.37 -19.93 41.68
CA VAL A 509 11.55 -20.92 41.00
C VAL A 509 11.57 -22.18 41.86
N GLU A 510 10.43 -22.51 42.45
CA GLU A 510 10.27 -23.68 43.30
C GLU A 510 10.16 -24.96 42.47
N ASN A 511 10.39 -26.10 43.12
CA ASN A 511 10.14 -27.39 42.48
C ASN A 511 8.62 -27.69 42.54
N ARG A 512 8.11 -28.40 41.52
CA ARG A 512 6.68 -28.77 41.47
C ARG A 512 6.27 -29.72 42.59
#